data_AF-A0A4R8FY94-F1
#
_entry.id   AF-A0A4R8FY94-F1
#
_cell.length_a   1.000
_cell.length_b   1.000
_cell.length_c   1.000
_cell.angle_alpha   90.00
_cell.angle_beta   90.00
_cell.angle_gamma   90.00
#
_symmetry.space_group_name_H-M   'P 1'
#
loop_
_entity.id
_entity.type
_entity.pdbx_description
1 polymer ?
#
loop_
_entity_poly.entity_id
_entity_poly.type
_entity_poly.pdbx_seq_one_letter_code
_entity_poly.pdbx_strand_id
1 'polypeptide(L)'
;MAARYDWEAIEAEYRTGRFSLRQLADRHGPTEAAIRKRAKGDAKRPPWKKDLTDAVRKRTREKITREALPPEAREALNDDDDAIVEHAANENTAVVHGHRKLLGRWRSIAERYAETLESQLATGKIDVQVKSGDVVPIDVPLDYVGKAMANGTAALEKVVKLERQNYGLDLEGEEAPPEREMTDDELDARIRRLQESDG
;
A
#
# COMPACT_ATOMS: atom_id res chain seq x y z
N MET A 1 -13.00 -47.63 10.16
CA MET A 1 -13.71 -46.42 10.62
C MET A 1 -13.25 -45.27 9.74
N ALA A 2 -14.10 -44.78 8.83
CA ALA A 2 -13.71 -43.69 7.94
C ALA A 2 -13.44 -42.45 8.79
N ALA A 3 -12.23 -41.89 8.73
CA ALA A 3 -11.90 -40.65 9.40
C ALA A 3 -12.86 -39.57 8.88
N ARG A 4 -13.83 -39.19 9.72
CA ARG A 4 -14.81 -38.16 9.39
C ARG A 4 -14.08 -36.83 9.57
N TYR A 5 -13.59 -36.29 8.47
CA TYR A 5 -12.95 -34.97 8.47
C TYR A 5 -13.89 -33.93 9.06
N ASP A 6 -13.33 -33.03 9.87
CA ASP A 6 -14.06 -31.90 10.45
C ASP A 6 -14.27 -30.81 9.40
N TRP A 7 -15.32 -30.97 8.61
CA TRP A 7 -15.65 -30.04 7.53
C TRP A 7 -16.03 -28.65 8.04
N GLU A 8 -16.50 -28.53 9.28
CA GLU A 8 -16.89 -27.25 9.87
C GLU A 8 -15.65 -26.43 10.26
N ALA A 9 -14.64 -27.09 10.86
CA ALA A 9 -13.33 -26.47 11.11
C ALA A 9 -12.62 -26.07 9.81
N ILE A 10 -12.65 -26.94 8.80
CA ILE A 10 -12.05 -26.64 7.48
C ILE A 10 -12.76 -25.47 6.81
N GLU A 11 -14.08 -25.40 6.88
CA GLU A 11 -14.87 -24.28 6.36
C GLU A 11 -14.54 -22.98 7.08
N ALA A 12 -14.51 -22.98 8.41
CA ALA A 12 -14.16 -21.81 9.20
C ALA A 12 -12.78 -21.25 8.82
N GLU A 13 -11.76 -22.10 8.68
CA GLU A 13 -10.43 -21.66 8.25
C GLU A 13 -10.41 -21.22 6.77
N TYR A 14 -11.15 -21.88 5.89
CA TYR A 14 -11.30 -21.46 4.50
C TYR A 14 -11.89 -20.05 4.38
N ARG A 15 -12.93 -19.73 5.19
CA ARG A 15 -13.59 -18.42 5.21
C ARG A 15 -12.66 -17.27 5.59
N THR A 16 -11.60 -17.54 6.37
CA THR A 16 -10.57 -16.55 6.72
C THR A 16 -9.67 -16.13 5.55
N GLY A 17 -9.64 -16.92 4.48
CA GLY A 17 -8.76 -16.70 3.33
C GLY A 17 -7.27 -16.88 3.63
N ARG A 18 -6.88 -17.25 4.86
CA ARG A 18 -5.49 -17.34 5.34
C ARG A 18 -4.70 -18.50 4.73
N PHE A 19 -5.36 -19.62 4.45
CA PHE A 19 -4.72 -20.85 4.01
C PHE A 19 -5.14 -21.23 2.58
N SER A 20 -4.19 -21.74 1.81
CA SER A 20 -4.48 -22.43 0.54
C SER A 20 -5.20 -23.75 0.80
N LEU A 21 -5.91 -24.27 -0.21
CA LEU A 21 -6.59 -25.56 -0.11
C LEU A 21 -5.61 -26.71 0.21
N ARG A 22 -4.37 -26.62 -0.28
CA ARG A 22 -3.30 -27.58 0.01
C ARG A 22 -2.89 -27.54 1.48
N GLN A 23 -2.72 -26.35 2.05
CA GLN A 23 -2.42 -26.20 3.48
C GLN A 23 -3.57 -26.67 4.37
N LEU A 24 -4.83 -26.46 3.96
CA LEU A 24 -5.99 -27.01 4.66
C LEU A 24 -6.02 -28.55 4.60
N ALA A 25 -5.61 -29.12 3.47
CA ALA A 25 -5.49 -30.57 3.30
C ALA A 25 -4.42 -31.17 4.23
N ASP A 26 -3.23 -30.56 4.25
CA ASP A 26 -2.11 -30.99 5.09
C ASP A 26 -2.47 -30.89 6.60
N ARG A 27 -3.30 -29.90 6.97
CA ARG A 27 -3.65 -29.64 8.37
C ARG A 27 -4.79 -30.49 8.91
N HIS A 28 -5.80 -30.74 8.09
CA HIS A 28 -7.04 -31.40 8.53
C HIS A 28 -7.18 -32.83 8.00
N GLY A 29 -6.34 -33.23 7.05
CA GLY A 29 -6.26 -34.59 6.49
C GLY A 29 -6.95 -34.87 5.14
N PRO A 30 -8.07 -34.23 4.74
CA PRO A 30 -8.67 -34.52 3.44
C PRO A 30 -7.81 -34.01 2.29
N THR A 31 -7.87 -34.66 1.14
CA THR A 31 -7.12 -34.19 -0.04
C THR A 31 -7.61 -32.83 -0.53
N GLU A 32 -6.72 -32.05 -1.14
CA GLU A 32 -7.05 -30.73 -1.70
C GLU A 32 -8.26 -30.78 -2.64
N ALA A 33 -8.36 -31.82 -3.47
CA ALA A 33 -9.47 -32.04 -4.38
C ALA A 33 -10.81 -32.26 -3.65
N ALA A 34 -10.79 -32.96 -2.51
CA ALA A 34 -11.98 -33.17 -1.69
C ALA A 34 -12.45 -31.86 -1.03
N ILE A 35 -11.53 -31.05 -0.51
CA ILE A 35 -11.83 -29.71 0.04
C ILE A 35 -12.36 -28.80 -1.06
N ARG A 36 -11.74 -28.78 -2.24
CA ARG A 36 -12.19 -27.98 -3.39
C ARG A 36 -13.62 -28.34 -3.82
N LYS A 37 -13.92 -29.64 -3.90
CA LYS A 37 -15.27 -30.13 -4.23
C LYS A 37 -16.28 -29.73 -3.16
N ARG A 38 -15.90 -29.77 -1.87
CA ARG A 38 -16.76 -29.35 -0.76
C ARG A 38 -17.00 -27.85 -0.75
N ALA A 39 -15.97 -27.05 -0.96
CA ALA A 39 -16.03 -25.59 -1.01
C ALA A 39 -16.88 -25.06 -2.17
N LYS A 40 -16.91 -25.77 -3.30
CA LYS A 40 -17.77 -25.43 -4.44
C LYS A 40 -19.27 -25.61 -4.15
N GLY A 41 -19.62 -26.31 -3.07
CA GLY A 41 -21.01 -26.63 -2.74
C GLY A 41 -21.60 -27.73 -3.62
N ASP A 42 -22.81 -28.15 -3.27
CA ASP A 42 -23.61 -29.11 -4.04
C ASP A 42 -25.10 -28.71 -3.97
N ALA A 43 -26.00 -29.50 -4.57
CA ALA A 43 -27.43 -29.19 -4.59
C ALA A 43 -28.07 -29.04 -3.19
N LYS A 44 -27.42 -29.51 -2.13
CA LYS A 44 -27.91 -29.47 -0.75
C LYS A 44 -27.13 -28.50 0.14
N ARG A 45 -26.03 -27.91 -0.33
CA ARG A 45 -25.13 -27.06 0.47
C ARG A 45 -24.60 -25.88 -0.34
N PRO A 46 -24.67 -24.65 0.19
CA PRO A 46 -24.13 -23.49 -0.51
C PRO A 46 -22.59 -23.56 -0.65
N PRO A 47 -22.02 -22.87 -1.65
CA PRO A 47 -20.58 -22.73 -1.77
C PRO A 47 -20.01 -21.92 -0.61
N TRP A 48 -18.82 -22.29 -0.16
CA TRP A 48 -18.08 -21.55 0.86
C TRP A 48 -17.61 -20.20 0.32
N LYS A 49 -17.69 -19.15 1.14
CA LYS A 49 -17.27 -17.78 0.80
C LYS A 49 -16.11 -17.33 1.69
N LYS A 50 -15.19 -16.52 1.17
CA LYS A 50 -14.06 -15.97 1.95
C LYS A 50 -14.41 -14.65 2.63
N ASP A 51 -15.53 -14.63 3.33
CA ASP A 51 -16.16 -13.43 3.89
C ASP A 51 -15.51 -12.93 5.19
N LEU A 52 -14.64 -13.72 5.82
CA LEU A 52 -13.92 -13.33 7.03
C LEU A 52 -12.53 -12.76 6.73
N THR A 53 -12.14 -12.66 5.46
CA THR A 53 -10.79 -12.20 5.05
C THR A 53 -10.49 -10.79 5.58
N ASP A 54 -11.43 -9.85 5.45
CA ASP A 54 -11.20 -8.47 5.86
C ASP A 54 -11.28 -8.28 7.38
N ALA A 55 -12.17 -9.03 8.06
CA ALA A 55 -12.21 -9.07 9.52
C ALA A 55 -10.91 -9.66 10.11
N VAL A 56 -10.35 -10.69 9.47
CA VAL A 56 -9.06 -11.29 9.86
C VAL A 56 -7.90 -10.35 9.59
N ARG A 57 -7.90 -9.62 8.46
CA ARG A 57 -6.91 -8.56 8.18
C ARG A 57 -6.96 -7.44 9.22
N LYS A 58 -8.16 -6.94 9.54
CA LYS A 58 -8.38 -5.91 10.56
C LYS A 58 -7.88 -6.36 11.93
N ARG A 59 -8.31 -7.55 12.40
CA ARG A 59 -7.85 -8.16 13.66
C ARG A 59 -6.35 -8.45 13.69
N THR A 60 -5.76 -8.83 12.56
CA THR A 60 -4.31 -9.08 12.46
C THR A 60 -3.54 -7.76 12.57
N ARG A 61 -4.02 -6.69 11.93
CA ARG A 61 -3.45 -5.35 12.07
C ARG A 61 -3.55 -4.86 13.52
N GLU A 62 -4.72 -4.99 14.14
CA GLU A 62 -4.92 -4.68 15.58
C GLU A 62 -3.97 -5.47 16.49
N LYS A 63 -3.79 -6.78 16.23
CA LYS A 63 -2.89 -7.63 17.04
C LYS A 63 -1.41 -7.30 16.83
N ILE A 64 -0.99 -7.01 15.61
CA ILE A 64 0.39 -6.59 15.30
C ILE A 64 0.67 -5.25 15.98
N THR A 65 -0.26 -4.30 15.91
CA THR A 65 -0.17 -3.03 16.65
C THR A 65 -0.06 -3.28 18.15
N ARG A 66 -0.85 -4.20 18.72
CA ARG A 66 -0.81 -4.55 20.15
C ARG A 66 0.45 -5.29 20.58
N GLU A 67 1.03 -6.14 19.73
CA GLU A 67 2.27 -6.89 20.00
C GLU A 67 3.52 -6.04 19.83
N ALA A 68 3.45 -4.98 19.02
CA ALA A 68 4.52 -4.00 18.86
C ALA A 68 4.68 -3.05 20.07
N LEU A 69 3.76 -3.12 21.05
CA LEU A 69 3.82 -2.35 22.29
C LEU A 69 4.74 -3.03 23.34
N PRO A 70 5.43 -2.25 24.19
CA PRO A 70 6.12 -2.77 25.37
C PRO A 70 5.19 -3.53 26.33
N PRO A 71 5.68 -4.51 27.12
CA PRO A 71 4.86 -5.26 28.07
C PRO A 71 4.09 -4.38 29.05
N GLU A 72 4.69 -3.28 29.54
CA GLU A 72 4.02 -2.37 30.48
C GLU A 72 2.85 -1.62 29.81
N ALA A 73 2.99 -1.25 28.52
CA ALA A 73 1.93 -0.59 27.75
C ALA A 73 0.77 -1.55 27.43
N ARG A 74 1.04 -2.86 27.29
CA ARG A 74 -0.01 -3.88 27.07
C ARG A 74 -0.88 -4.10 28.30
N GLU A 75 -0.35 -3.88 29.49
CA GLU A 75 -1.04 -4.02 30.76
C GLU A 75 -1.90 -2.78 31.08
N ALA A 76 -1.43 -1.60 30.63
CA ALA A 76 -2.09 -0.30 30.79
C ALA A 76 -3.30 -0.07 29.84
N LEU A 77 -3.42 -0.82 28.74
CA LEU A 77 -4.53 -0.72 27.76
C LEU A 77 -5.92 -1.11 28.30
N ASN A 78 -6.04 -1.51 29.57
CA ASN A 78 -7.32 -1.98 30.12
C ASN A 78 -8.22 -0.87 30.66
N ASP A 79 -7.75 0.39 30.82
CA ASP A 79 -8.47 1.39 31.64
C ASP A 79 -8.73 2.79 31.04
N ASP A 80 -8.26 3.19 29.83
CA ASP A 80 -8.34 4.61 29.42
C ASP A 80 -8.36 4.86 27.88
N ASP A 81 -9.49 4.56 27.23
CA ASP A 81 -9.64 4.50 25.76
C ASP A 81 -9.38 5.84 25.02
N ASP A 82 -9.69 7.00 25.60
CA ASP A 82 -9.56 8.30 24.93
C ASP A 82 -8.10 8.78 24.84
N ALA A 83 -7.30 8.55 25.88
CA ALA A 83 -5.86 8.87 25.88
C ALA A 83 -5.07 7.97 24.92
N ILE A 84 -5.54 6.73 24.71
CA ILE A 84 -4.98 5.77 23.75
C ILE A 84 -5.25 6.21 22.31
N VAL A 85 -6.46 6.71 22.02
CA VAL A 85 -6.83 7.23 20.71
C VAL A 85 -5.97 8.44 20.34
N GLU A 86 -5.74 9.36 21.27
CA GLU A 86 -4.95 10.56 21.02
C GLU A 86 -3.45 10.26 20.87
N HIS A 87 -2.89 9.36 21.70
CA HIS A 87 -1.51 8.92 21.51
C HIS A 87 -1.31 8.16 20.19
N ALA A 88 -2.25 7.30 19.80
CA ALA A 88 -2.21 6.58 18.52
C ALA A 88 -2.38 7.53 17.31
N ALA A 89 -3.20 8.57 17.42
CA ALA A 89 -3.33 9.60 16.40
C ALA A 89 -2.02 10.38 16.22
N ASN A 90 -1.33 10.71 17.32
CA ASN A 90 -0.04 11.41 17.29
C ASN A 90 1.08 10.57 16.66
N GLU A 91 1.15 9.28 16.98
CA GLU A 91 2.12 8.36 16.33
C GLU A 91 1.81 8.16 14.84
N ASN A 92 0.54 8.05 14.47
CA ASN A 92 0.12 7.97 13.07
C ASN A 92 0.49 9.24 12.29
N THR A 93 0.35 10.43 12.90
CA THR A 93 0.79 11.69 12.29
C THR A 93 2.31 11.69 12.04
N ALA A 94 3.11 11.20 13.00
CA ALA A 94 4.56 11.10 12.85
C ALA A 94 4.96 10.15 11.71
N VAL A 95 4.27 9.01 11.56
CA VAL A 95 4.49 8.07 10.45
C VAL A 95 4.12 8.69 9.11
N VAL A 96 2.96 9.35 9.01
CA VAL A 96 2.52 10.04 7.80
C VAL A 96 3.50 11.16 7.42
N HIS A 97 4.01 11.91 8.39
CA HIS A 97 5.07 12.90 8.17
C HIS A 97 6.36 12.26 7.63
N GLY A 98 6.77 11.12 8.20
CA GLY A 98 7.89 10.33 7.71
C GLY A 98 7.71 9.89 6.26
N HIS A 99 6.54 9.36 5.90
CA HIS A 99 6.22 8.95 4.53
C HIS A 99 6.22 10.15 3.56
N ARG A 100 5.63 11.28 3.96
CA ARG A 100 5.64 12.51 3.15
C ARG A 100 7.06 13.01 2.89
N LYS A 101 7.92 13.02 3.92
CA LYS A 101 9.34 13.38 3.77
C LYS A 101 10.07 12.43 2.81
N LEU A 102 9.81 11.13 2.91
CA LEU A 102 10.42 10.14 2.04
C LEU A 102 9.96 10.30 0.58
N LEU A 103 8.66 10.50 0.35
CA LEU A 103 8.09 10.72 -0.98
C LEU A 103 8.63 12.02 -1.60
N GLY A 104 8.70 13.11 -0.84
CA GLY A 104 9.31 14.35 -1.31
C GLY A 104 10.78 14.16 -1.73
N ARG A 105 11.55 13.34 -1.00
CA ARG A 105 12.92 12.97 -1.40
C ARG A 105 12.93 12.20 -2.73
N TRP A 106 12.03 11.23 -2.90
CA TRP A 106 11.93 10.47 -4.16
C TRP A 106 11.47 11.32 -5.33
N ARG A 107 10.54 12.26 -5.11
CA ARG A 107 10.12 13.25 -6.11
C ARG A 107 11.32 14.10 -6.55
N SER A 108 12.08 14.63 -5.61
CA SER A 108 13.29 15.42 -5.94
C SER A 108 14.34 14.60 -6.71
N ILE A 109 14.49 13.31 -6.42
CA ILE A 109 15.35 12.42 -7.21
C ILE A 109 14.82 12.25 -8.64
N ALA A 110 13.51 12.07 -8.81
CA ALA A 110 12.88 11.94 -10.12
C ALA A 110 13.01 13.24 -10.95
N GLU A 111 12.86 14.40 -10.32
CA GLU A 111 13.07 15.71 -10.94
C GLU A 111 14.52 15.87 -11.43
N ARG A 112 15.51 15.62 -10.55
CA ARG A 112 16.94 15.68 -10.94
C ARG A 112 17.30 14.68 -12.03
N TYR A 113 16.66 13.52 -12.03
CA TYR A 113 16.84 12.52 -13.08
C TYR A 113 16.33 13.04 -14.42
N ALA A 114 15.15 13.68 -14.44
CA ALA A 114 14.60 14.32 -15.63
C ALA A 114 15.52 15.45 -16.14
N GLU A 115 15.97 16.34 -15.25
CA GLU A 115 16.93 17.42 -15.58
C GLU A 115 18.23 16.87 -16.18
N THR A 116 18.76 15.78 -15.62
CA THR A 116 19.98 15.13 -16.14
C THR A 116 19.75 14.56 -17.53
N LEU A 117 18.60 13.90 -17.76
CA LEU A 117 18.25 13.35 -19.06
C LEU A 117 18.07 14.47 -20.10
N GLU A 118 17.40 15.57 -19.75
CA GLU A 118 17.27 16.76 -20.59
C GLU A 118 18.64 17.34 -20.97
N SER A 119 19.56 17.44 -20.01
CA SER A 119 20.93 17.92 -20.25
C SER A 119 21.72 17.02 -21.22
N GLN A 120 21.62 15.70 -21.07
CA GLN A 120 22.25 14.75 -21.98
C GLN A 120 21.65 14.81 -23.39
N LEU A 121 20.33 14.93 -23.49
CA LEU A 121 19.62 15.09 -24.76
C LEU A 121 20.01 16.41 -25.46
N ALA A 122 20.15 17.50 -24.71
CA ALA A 122 20.59 18.79 -25.24
C ALA A 122 22.03 18.75 -25.77
N THR A 123 22.92 18.00 -25.10
CA THR A 123 24.29 17.78 -25.56
C THR A 123 24.33 16.94 -26.84
N GLY A 124 23.38 16.01 -26.99
CA GLY A 124 23.26 15.13 -28.15
C GLY A 124 24.34 14.04 -28.23
N LYS A 125 25.33 14.05 -27.33
CA LYS A 125 26.42 13.08 -27.26
C LYS A 125 26.66 12.55 -25.84
N ILE A 126 27.12 11.31 -25.76
CA ILE A 126 27.56 10.67 -24.52
C ILE A 126 28.95 10.05 -24.72
N ASP A 127 29.75 10.07 -23.66
CA ASP A 127 31.05 9.43 -23.64
C ASP A 127 30.92 7.95 -23.28
N VAL A 128 31.47 7.07 -24.13
CA VAL A 128 31.43 5.62 -23.91
C VAL A 128 32.83 5.06 -24.01
N GLN A 129 33.18 4.21 -23.04
CA GLN A 129 34.43 3.47 -23.07
C GLN A 129 34.32 2.28 -24.02
N VAL A 130 35.15 2.27 -25.06
CA VAL A 130 35.23 1.17 -26.02
C VAL A 130 36.18 0.08 -25.53
N LYS A 131 36.14 -1.10 -26.17
CA LYS A 131 36.97 -2.26 -25.78
C LYS A 131 38.48 -1.99 -25.78
N SER A 132 38.95 -0.99 -26.52
CA SER A 132 40.36 -0.57 -26.50
C SER A 132 40.77 0.14 -25.20
N GLY A 133 39.81 0.54 -24.36
CA GLY A 133 40.03 1.31 -23.15
C GLY A 133 39.84 2.82 -23.35
N ASP A 134 39.80 3.29 -24.60
CA ASP A 134 39.60 4.69 -24.95
C ASP A 134 38.16 5.13 -24.67
N VAL A 135 37.99 6.41 -24.32
CA VAL A 135 36.69 7.06 -24.16
C VAL A 135 36.40 7.85 -25.43
N VAL A 136 35.29 7.53 -26.10
CA VAL A 136 34.88 8.20 -27.34
C VAL A 136 33.46 8.76 -27.22
N PRO A 137 33.22 10.00 -27.71
CA PRO A 137 31.89 10.56 -27.74
C PRO A 137 31.08 9.94 -28.88
N ILE A 138 29.92 9.39 -28.56
CA ILE A 138 28.94 8.89 -29.52
C ILE A 138 27.66 9.71 -29.44
N ASP A 139 26.83 9.67 -30.48
CA ASP A 139 25.49 10.25 -30.43
C ASP A 139 24.64 9.51 -29.37
N VAL A 140 23.76 10.24 -28.68
CA VAL A 140 22.86 9.68 -27.67
C VAL A 140 22.01 8.56 -28.30
N PRO A 141 22.15 7.30 -27.85
CA PRO A 141 21.39 6.20 -28.45
C PRO A 141 19.89 6.30 -28.12
N LEU A 142 19.02 6.23 -29.13
CA LEU A 142 17.56 6.32 -28.92
C LEU A 142 16.99 5.20 -28.04
N ASP A 143 17.58 4.00 -28.08
CA ASP A 143 17.20 2.88 -27.19
C ASP A 143 17.51 3.19 -25.72
N TYR A 144 18.63 3.87 -25.45
CA TYR A 144 18.97 4.36 -24.11
C TYR A 144 17.92 5.37 -23.64
N VAL A 145 17.56 6.34 -24.48
CA VAL A 145 16.54 7.35 -24.17
C VAL A 145 15.19 6.71 -23.88
N GLY A 146 14.75 5.76 -24.72
CA GLY A 146 13.48 5.05 -24.52
C GLY A 146 13.42 4.31 -23.18
N LYS A 147 14.50 3.62 -22.80
CA LYS A 147 14.60 2.94 -21.50
C LYS A 147 14.64 3.93 -20.34
N ALA A 148 15.40 5.01 -20.48
CA ALA A 148 15.52 6.04 -19.47
C ALA A 148 14.16 6.70 -19.19
N MET A 149 13.41 7.03 -20.24
CA MET A 149 12.06 7.58 -20.16
C MET A 149 11.09 6.60 -19.50
N ALA A 150 11.05 5.35 -19.95
CA ALA A 150 10.13 4.34 -19.39
C ALA A 150 10.36 4.10 -17.90
N ASN A 151 11.62 4.00 -17.46
CA ASN A 151 11.94 3.82 -16.04
C ASN A 151 11.61 5.08 -15.22
N GLY A 152 11.92 6.27 -15.75
CA GLY A 152 11.65 7.54 -15.09
C GLY A 152 10.15 7.78 -14.89
N THR A 153 9.34 7.59 -15.93
CA THR A 153 7.88 7.79 -15.84
C THR A 153 7.21 6.77 -14.94
N ALA A 154 7.63 5.50 -14.98
CA ALA A 154 7.11 4.47 -14.08
C ALA A 154 7.46 4.72 -12.60
N ALA A 155 8.65 5.29 -12.33
CA ALA A 155 9.01 5.71 -10.97
C ALA A 155 8.16 6.90 -10.51
N LEU A 156 8.00 7.91 -11.37
CA LEU A 156 7.20 9.09 -11.09
C LEU A 156 5.72 8.75 -10.82
N GLU A 157 5.12 7.88 -11.64
CA GLU A 157 3.74 7.43 -11.45
C GLU A 157 3.51 6.84 -10.05
N LYS A 158 4.45 6.01 -9.57
CA LYS A 158 4.37 5.41 -8.24
C LYS A 158 4.48 6.44 -7.13
N VAL A 159 5.41 7.39 -7.27
CA VAL A 159 5.58 8.49 -6.30
C VAL A 159 4.31 9.32 -6.22
N VAL A 160 3.79 9.78 -7.36
CA VAL A 160 2.57 10.58 -7.45
C VAL A 160 1.38 9.83 -6.83
N LYS A 161 1.22 8.54 -7.15
CA LYS A 161 0.15 7.72 -6.58
C LYS A 161 0.23 7.64 -5.05
N LEU A 162 1.41 7.37 -4.50
CA LEU A 162 1.60 7.28 -3.05
C LEU A 162 1.42 8.63 -2.36
N GLU A 163 1.81 9.73 -3.01
CA GLU A 163 1.57 11.07 -2.50
C GLU A 163 0.07 11.36 -2.43
N ARG A 164 -0.66 11.11 -3.52
CA ARG A 164 -2.12 11.27 -3.54
C ARG A 164 -2.81 10.50 -2.42
N GLN A 165 -2.38 9.27 -2.16
CA GLN A 165 -2.87 8.47 -1.04
C GLN A 165 -2.55 9.09 0.33
N ASN A 166 -1.32 9.57 0.55
CA ASN A 166 -0.92 10.22 1.80
C ASN A 166 -1.55 11.59 2.04
N TYR A 167 -2.08 12.23 0.99
CA TYR A 167 -2.85 13.47 1.06
C TYR A 167 -4.36 13.21 1.07
N GLY A 168 -4.81 11.96 1.04
CA GLY A 168 -6.24 11.63 1.00
C GLY A 168 -6.93 12.00 -0.32
N LEU A 169 -6.18 12.33 -1.37
CA LEU A 169 -6.70 12.74 -2.68
C LEU A 169 -7.33 11.60 -3.48
N ASP A 170 -7.25 10.36 -2.97
CA ASP A 170 -7.84 9.17 -3.58
C ASP A 170 -8.94 8.54 -2.69
N LEU A 171 -9.33 9.20 -1.59
CA LEU A 171 -10.39 8.72 -0.70
C LEU A 171 -11.78 9.05 -1.27
N GLU A 172 -12.72 8.11 -1.23
CA GLU A 172 -14.08 8.24 -1.78
C GLU A 172 -15.15 8.15 -0.68
N GLY A 173 -16.31 8.78 -0.88
CA GLY A 173 -17.44 8.73 0.06
C GLY A 173 -17.15 9.44 1.38
N GLU A 174 -17.65 8.91 2.50
CA GLU A 174 -17.50 9.48 3.85
C GLU A 174 -16.04 9.58 4.34
N GLU A 175 -15.10 8.91 3.65
CA GLU A 175 -13.67 8.95 3.95
C GLU A 175 -12.94 10.05 3.14
N ALA A 176 -13.59 10.68 2.16
CA ALA A 176 -13.01 11.76 1.36
C ALA A 176 -12.80 13.04 2.20
N PRO A 177 -11.75 13.85 1.92
CA PRO A 177 -11.60 15.16 2.54
C PRO A 177 -12.87 16.01 2.32
N PRO A 178 -13.42 16.68 3.34
CA PRO A 178 -14.65 17.47 3.20
C PRO A 178 -14.53 18.57 2.13
N GLU A 179 -13.30 19.00 1.84
CA GLU A 179 -12.97 19.96 0.77
C GLU A 179 -13.29 19.44 -0.65
N ARG A 180 -13.45 18.13 -0.85
CA ARG A 180 -13.81 17.55 -2.16
C ARG A 180 -15.23 17.84 -2.60
N GLU A 181 -16.13 18.07 -1.65
CA GLU A 181 -17.55 18.35 -1.92
C GLU A 181 -17.85 19.86 -1.95
N MET A 182 -16.86 20.68 -1.59
CA MET A 182 -16.98 22.14 -1.60
C MET A 182 -16.90 22.67 -3.04
N THR A 183 -17.71 23.68 -3.34
CA THR A 183 -17.62 24.43 -4.60
C THR A 183 -16.36 25.32 -4.63
N ASP A 184 -15.90 25.70 -5.82
CA ASP A 184 -14.71 26.56 -6.00
C ASP A 184 -14.82 27.87 -5.18
N ASP A 185 -16.00 28.48 -5.14
CA ASP A 185 -16.27 29.70 -4.35
C ASP A 185 -16.14 29.45 -2.82
N GLU A 186 -16.55 28.28 -2.35
CA GLU A 186 -16.47 27.89 -0.93
C GLU A 186 -15.03 27.57 -0.50
N LEU A 187 -14.25 26.95 -1.39
CA LEU A 187 -12.81 26.71 -1.22
C LEU A 187 -12.06 28.04 -1.12
N ASP A 188 -12.30 28.98 -2.02
CA ASP A 188 -11.66 30.29 -2.03
C ASP A 188 -12.03 31.14 -0.78
N ALA A 189 -13.25 31.00 -0.28
CA ALA A 189 -13.67 31.64 0.97
C ALA A 189 -13.05 30.98 2.21
N ARG A 190 -12.74 29.68 2.17
CA ARG A 190 -12.06 28.94 3.23
C ARG A 190 -10.57 29.29 3.28
N ILE A 191 -9.89 29.34 2.12
CA ILE A 191 -8.47 29.70 2.00
C ILE A 191 -8.24 31.12 2.53
N ARG A 192 -9.10 32.09 2.16
CA ARG A 192 -9.01 33.45 2.68
C ARG A 192 -9.12 33.53 4.21
N ARG A 193 -10.06 32.79 4.81
CA ARG A 193 -10.23 32.73 6.27
C ARG A 193 -9.01 32.14 7.00
N LEU A 194 -8.35 31.14 6.41
CA LEU A 194 -7.14 30.53 6.98
C LEU A 194 -5.92 31.45 6.87
N GLN A 195 -5.81 32.20 5.77
CA GLN A 195 -4.75 33.20 5.59
C GLN A 195 -4.91 34.39 6.53
N GLU A 196 -6.13 34.71 6.94
CA GLU A 196 -6.42 35.74 7.94
C GLU A 196 -6.21 35.27 9.40
N SER A 197 -6.22 33.96 9.66
CA SER A 197 -6.01 33.40 11.00
C SER A 197 -4.55 33.13 11.36
N ASP A 198 -3.67 33.03 10.37
CA ASP A 198 -2.22 32.77 10.54
C ASP A 198 -1.36 34.06 10.47
N GLY A 199 -1.99 35.24 10.45
CA GLY A 199 -1.34 36.57 10.49
C GLY A 199 -1.55 37.29 11.81
#